data_AF-A0A851GDC9-F1
#
_entry.id   AF-A0A851GDC9-F1
#
_cell.length_a   1.000
_cell.length_b   1.000
_cell.length_c   1.000
_cell.angle_alpha   90.00
_cell.angle_beta   90.00
_cell.angle_gamma   90.00
#
_symmetry.space_group_name_H-M   'P 1'
#
loop_
_entity.id
_entity.type
_entity.pdbx_description
1 polymer ?
#
loop_
_entity_poly.entity_id
_entity_poly.type
_entity_poly.pdbx_seq_one_letter_code
_entity_poly.pdbx_strand_id
1 'polypeptide(L)'
;MNETITPESPFLRSLFKEFFKNSVNYCVLRNYEELPNSLGSSDLDLLVVAEERDSVAELVRKVAERFGGNVIADYATTGRFIKLLGFYDGNWWGCAVDLLAGIDYRGMVYVSSSPMILRAEDYRGIRVASTRDVEVMALLKELVNNGKSRKNYFSEAAKSYQIFGDQSLEILHETFSPELLKRFIAMLEVDNEQVAPIAQMARAMRREIWQKHGTAQVGSLVKNFFCRVNRLWHPPGISLGVTGTDGSGKTTVIKAITPILERAIHTEIYYEHMRPNWMKALGVAAGKRSADSGDTVQDPHAQSPSGIVGSLIRLGYYTTDYLFGYWIKIYPLLFKRVNICLFDRYCYDVILDPRRMRMKLPPWLIRCVFTVVPKPNLVLCLGADPESIYERKPETSLEEVTRQVKGLKRFCSADARARWIDTGCDINDSKNQALFEIMEMMSARYR
;
A
#
# COMPACT_ATOMS: atom_id res chain seq x y z
N MET A 1 -7.64 -31.25 8.98
CA MET A 1 -7.69 -29.79 8.77
C MET A 1 -8.04 -29.57 7.31
N ASN A 2 -9.13 -28.89 7.00
CA ASN A 2 -9.44 -28.53 5.61
C ASN A 2 -8.36 -27.55 5.14
N GLU A 3 -7.65 -27.88 4.06
CA GLU A 3 -6.69 -26.96 3.45
C GLU A 3 -7.46 -25.72 2.93
N THR A 4 -7.22 -24.56 3.54
CA THR A 4 -7.76 -23.29 3.03
C THR A 4 -7.03 -22.96 1.73
N ILE A 5 -7.70 -23.18 0.60
CA ILE A 5 -7.18 -22.78 -0.72
C ILE A 5 -7.61 -21.35 -0.99
N THR A 6 -6.65 -20.44 -1.14
CA THR A 6 -6.91 -19.03 -1.47
C THR A 6 -6.73 -18.75 -2.97
N PRO A 7 -7.29 -17.64 -3.49
CA PRO A 7 -7.19 -17.28 -4.90
C PRO A 7 -5.76 -17.18 -5.44
N GLU A 8 -4.78 -16.82 -4.61
CA GLU A 8 -3.36 -16.75 -4.97
C GLU A 8 -2.64 -18.13 -4.97
N SER A 9 -3.27 -19.20 -4.48
CA SER A 9 -2.66 -20.53 -4.38
C SER A 9 -2.08 -21.07 -5.70
N PRO A 10 -2.76 -20.96 -6.86
CA PRO A 10 -2.20 -21.44 -8.13
C PRO A 10 -0.86 -20.77 -8.47
N PHE A 11 -0.78 -19.45 -8.25
CA PHE A 11 0.45 -18.68 -8.42
C PHE A 11 1.54 -19.16 -7.45
N LEU A 12 1.24 -19.27 -6.15
CA LEU A 12 2.22 -19.69 -5.12
C LEU A 12 2.76 -21.10 -5.39
N ARG A 13 1.89 -22.06 -5.71
CA ARG A 13 2.29 -23.43 -6.06
C ARG A 13 3.22 -23.45 -7.27
N SER A 14 2.91 -22.67 -8.31
CA SER A 14 3.78 -22.57 -9.49
C SER A 14 5.09 -21.84 -9.17
N LEU A 15 5.06 -20.84 -8.29
CA LEU A 15 6.24 -20.06 -7.90
C LEU A 15 7.28 -20.95 -7.22
N PHE A 16 6.88 -21.70 -6.18
CA PHE A 16 7.80 -22.60 -5.48
C PHE A 16 8.28 -23.76 -6.35
N LYS A 17 7.43 -24.26 -7.27
CA LYS A 17 7.86 -25.25 -8.26
C LYS A 17 8.94 -24.69 -9.19
N GLU A 18 8.81 -23.44 -9.64
CA GLU A 18 9.83 -22.79 -10.46
C GLU A 18 11.09 -22.47 -9.65
N PHE A 19 10.97 -22.09 -8.38
CA PHE A 19 12.14 -21.91 -7.52
C PHE A 19 12.95 -23.20 -7.37
N PHE A 20 12.26 -24.33 -7.15
CA PHE A 20 12.90 -25.65 -7.11
C PHE A 20 13.58 -25.98 -8.45
N LYS A 21 12.88 -25.80 -9.58
CA LYS A 21 13.39 -26.11 -10.92
C LYS A 21 14.62 -25.26 -11.30
N ASN A 22 14.64 -24.00 -10.91
CA ASN A 22 15.75 -23.08 -11.20
C ASN A 22 16.83 -23.09 -10.10
N SER A 23 16.72 -23.98 -9.10
CA SER A 23 17.66 -24.08 -7.97
C SER A 23 17.92 -22.74 -7.28
N VAL A 24 16.86 -21.96 -7.09
CA VAL A 24 16.95 -20.62 -6.49
C VAL A 24 17.44 -20.75 -5.03
N ASN A 25 18.43 -19.95 -4.66
CA ASN A 25 18.91 -19.90 -3.29
C ASN A 25 18.04 -18.96 -2.46
N TYR A 26 17.00 -19.52 -1.84
CA TYR A 26 16.06 -18.78 -1.00
C TYR A 26 15.69 -19.51 0.29
N CYS A 27 15.12 -18.75 1.24
CA CYS A 27 14.27 -19.31 2.27
C CYS A 27 13.13 -18.36 2.66
N VAL A 28 11.97 -18.92 3.00
CA VAL A 28 10.83 -18.16 3.54
C VAL A 28 11.10 -17.86 5.01
N LEU A 29 10.94 -16.60 5.43
CA LEU A 29 11.28 -16.20 6.80
C LEU A 29 10.27 -16.67 7.85
N ARG A 30 8.97 -16.55 7.58
CA ARG A 30 7.89 -16.73 8.56
C ARG A 30 6.55 -16.89 7.86
N ASN A 31 5.52 -17.27 8.63
CA ASN A 31 4.15 -17.49 8.15
C ASN A 31 4.09 -18.53 7.01
N TYR A 32 4.91 -19.57 7.11
CA TYR A 32 5.07 -20.59 6.07
C TYR A 32 4.13 -21.80 6.23
N GLU A 33 3.41 -21.88 7.35
CA GLU A 33 2.62 -23.06 7.75
C GLU A 33 1.49 -23.39 6.78
N GLU A 34 0.91 -22.37 6.16
CA GLU A 34 -0.15 -22.50 5.15
C GLU A 34 0.37 -22.54 3.71
N LEU A 35 1.68 -22.38 3.48
CA LEU A 35 2.26 -22.43 2.14
C LEU A 35 2.23 -23.87 1.59
N PRO A 36 2.07 -24.04 0.26
CA PRO A 36 1.86 -23.02 -0.77
C PRO A 36 0.37 -22.68 -1.02
N ASN A 37 -0.52 -22.99 -0.07
CA ASN A 37 -1.97 -22.92 -0.27
C ASN A 37 -2.56 -21.55 0.07
N SER A 38 -1.91 -20.80 0.95
CA SER A 38 -2.37 -19.51 1.45
C SER A 38 -1.20 -18.73 2.05
N LEU A 39 -1.28 -17.39 2.01
CA LEU A 39 -0.37 -16.50 2.73
C LEU A 39 -0.91 -16.05 4.11
N GLY A 40 -2.10 -16.52 4.52
CA GLY A 40 -2.67 -16.21 5.82
C GLY A 40 -2.84 -14.70 6.06
N SER A 41 -3.11 -13.92 5.00
CA SER A 41 -3.15 -12.44 4.97
C SER A 41 -1.81 -11.71 5.19
N SER A 42 -0.67 -12.40 5.11
CA SER A 42 0.67 -11.84 5.28
C SER A 42 1.42 -11.64 3.96
N ASP A 43 2.48 -10.84 3.98
CA ASP A 43 3.42 -10.71 2.86
C ASP A 43 4.26 -12.00 2.74
N LEU A 44 4.74 -12.33 1.54
CA LEU A 44 5.73 -13.38 1.32
C LEU A 44 7.15 -12.82 1.52
N ASP A 45 7.65 -12.90 2.76
CA ASP A 45 9.01 -12.51 3.14
C ASP A 45 10.02 -13.59 2.71
N LEU A 46 10.82 -13.33 1.66
CA LEU A 46 11.86 -14.23 1.16
C LEU A 46 13.25 -13.66 1.43
N LEU A 47 14.11 -14.45 2.04
CA LEU A 47 15.55 -14.24 1.93
C LEU A 47 16.04 -14.81 0.62
N VAL A 48 16.86 -14.04 -0.09
CA VAL A 48 17.54 -14.44 -1.32
C VAL A 48 19.00 -14.04 -1.26
N VAL A 49 19.84 -14.70 -2.03
CA VAL A 49 21.23 -14.25 -2.25
C VAL A 49 21.22 -12.89 -2.96
N ALA A 50 22.07 -11.96 -2.53
CA ALA A 50 22.01 -10.56 -2.98
C ALA A 50 22.15 -10.42 -4.51
N GLU A 51 23.02 -11.24 -5.09
CA GLU A 51 23.33 -11.30 -6.52
C GLU A 51 22.17 -11.88 -7.35
N GLU A 52 21.36 -12.76 -6.75
CA GLU A 52 20.23 -13.43 -7.42
C GLU A 52 18.92 -12.64 -7.31
N ARG A 53 18.88 -11.58 -6.49
CA ARG A 53 17.64 -10.85 -6.17
C ARG A 53 16.87 -10.37 -7.41
N ASP A 54 17.57 -9.84 -8.40
CA ASP A 54 16.93 -9.30 -9.60
C ASP A 54 16.46 -10.41 -10.56
N SER A 55 17.19 -11.54 -10.64
CA SER A 55 16.73 -12.72 -11.37
C SER A 55 15.52 -13.40 -10.69
N VAL A 56 15.48 -13.45 -9.36
CA VAL A 56 14.33 -13.97 -8.61
C VAL A 56 13.10 -13.07 -8.80
N ALA A 57 13.29 -11.75 -8.77
CA ALA A 57 12.22 -10.80 -9.08
C ALA A 57 11.64 -11.02 -10.48
N GLU A 58 12.50 -11.24 -11.48
CA GLU A 58 12.08 -11.54 -12.84
C GLU A 58 11.34 -12.88 -12.95
N LEU A 59 11.79 -13.90 -12.20
CA LEU A 59 11.08 -15.17 -12.12
C LEU A 59 9.69 -15.02 -11.50
N VAL A 60 9.56 -14.25 -10.41
CA VAL A 60 8.28 -13.91 -9.78
C VAL A 60 7.34 -13.25 -10.79
N ARG A 61 7.83 -12.26 -11.55
CA ARG A 61 7.08 -11.59 -12.62
C ARG A 61 6.58 -12.57 -13.68
N LYS A 62 7.48 -13.40 -14.23
CA LYS A 62 7.15 -14.39 -15.25
C LYS A 62 6.13 -15.43 -14.79
N VAL A 63 6.20 -15.84 -13.51
CA VAL A 63 5.19 -16.76 -12.96
C VAL A 63 3.87 -16.04 -12.78
N ALA A 64 3.87 -14.81 -12.23
CA ALA A 64 2.64 -14.03 -12.05
C ALA A 64 1.87 -13.83 -13.36
N GLU A 65 2.57 -13.52 -14.46
CA GLU A 65 1.97 -13.33 -15.79
C GLU A 65 1.18 -14.57 -16.27
N ARG A 66 1.65 -15.79 -15.97
CA ARG A 66 0.95 -17.04 -16.32
C ARG A 66 -0.41 -17.18 -15.62
N PHE A 67 -0.59 -16.48 -14.50
CA PHE A 67 -1.82 -16.45 -13.71
C PHE A 67 -2.51 -15.07 -13.79
N GLY A 68 -2.33 -14.37 -14.92
CA GLY A 68 -2.98 -13.07 -15.15
C GLY A 68 -2.59 -11.98 -14.16
N GLY A 69 -1.43 -12.13 -13.51
CA GLY A 69 -0.89 -11.20 -12.53
C GLY A 69 0.02 -10.15 -13.15
N ASN A 70 -0.19 -8.91 -12.75
CA ASN A 70 0.64 -7.78 -13.12
C ASN A 70 1.35 -7.20 -11.89
N VAL A 71 2.56 -6.68 -12.09
CA VAL A 71 3.25 -5.87 -11.09
C VAL A 71 2.56 -4.52 -10.97
N ILE A 72 1.92 -4.28 -9.83
CA ILE A 72 1.28 -2.98 -9.52
C ILE A 72 2.19 -2.07 -8.68
N ALA A 73 3.24 -2.64 -8.08
CA ALA A 73 4.36 -1.89 -7.52
C ALA A 73 5.65 -2.72 -7.54
N ASP A 74 6.77 -2.14 -7.94
CA ASP A 74 8.11 -2.69 -7.73
C ASP A 74 9.06 -1.57 -7.34
N TYR A 75 9.67 -1.70 -6.17
CA TYR A 75 10.73 -0.77 -5.76
C TYR A 75 11.90 -1.49 -5.11
N ALA A 76 13.10 -1.07 -5.49
CA ALA A 76 14.35 -1.56 -4.96
C ALA A 76 15.00 -0.53 -4.03
N THR A 77 15.32 -0.98 -2.81
CA THR A 77 16.22 -0.33 -1.86
C THR A 77 17.27 -1.37 -1.43
N THR A 78 17.41 -1.63 -0.13
CA THR A 78 18.16 -2.78 0.41
C THR A 78 17.49 -4.11 0.05
N GLY A 79 16.18 -4.20 0.22
CA GLY A 79 15.34 -5.24 -0.39
C GLY A 79 14.72 -4.82 -1.73
N ARG A 80 13.99 -5.72 -2.36
CA ARG A 80 13.12 -5.44 -3.51
C ARG A 80 11.71 -5.90 -3.17
N PHE A 81 10.75 -5.00 -3.30
CA PHE A 81 9.38 -5.20 -2.81
C PHE A 81 8.44 -5.18 -4.01
N ILE A 82 7.81 -6.31 -4.29
CA ILE A 82 6.96 -6.51 -5.46
C ILE A 82 5.53 -6.71 -4.96
N LYS A 83 4.60 -5.88 -5.42
CA LYS A 83 3.17 -6.03 -5.16
C LYS A 83 2.50 -6.45 -6.47
N LEU A 84 1.75 -7.54 -6.42
CA LEU A 84 1.08 -8.18 -7.54
C LEU A 84 -0.43 -8.11 -7.36
N LEU A 85 -1.12 -7.86 -8.47
CA LEU A 85 -2.57 -8.00 -8.58
C LEU A 85 -2.84 -8.79 -9.84
N GLY A 86 -3.71 -9.80 -9.76
CA GLY A 86 -4.03 -10.63 -10.90
C GLY A 86 -5.45 -11.16 -10.90
N PHE A 87 -5.87 -11.63 -12.06
CA PHE A 87 -7.16 -12.27 -12.28
C PHE A 87 -6.95 -13.61 -12.97
N TYR A 88 -7.35 -14.70 -12.30
CA TYR A 88 -7.19 -16.06 -12.80
C TYR A 88 -8.39 -16.90 -12.41
N ASP A 89 -8.87 -17.72 -13.35
CA ASP A 89 -9.98 -18.66 -13.14
C ASP A 89 -11.20 -18.00 -12.46
N GLY A 90 -11.61 -16.84 -12.96
CA GLY A 90 -12.76 -16.09 -12.45
C GLY A 90 -12.53 -15.34 -11.13
N ASN A 91 -11.34 -15.43 -10.54
CA ASN A 91 -11.05 -14.89 -9.21
C ASN A 91 -9.91 -13.86 -9.24
N TRP A 92 -10.08 -12.79 -8.47
CA TRP A 92 -8.99 -11.82 -8.22
C TRP A 92 -8.10 -12.30 -7.09
N TRP A 93 -6.80 -12.16 -7.28
CA TRP A 93 -5.78 -12.47 -6.30
C TRP A 93 -4.78 -11.32 -6.18
N GLY A 94 -4.18 -11.20 -5.00
CA GLY A 94 -3.19 -10.18 -4.69
C GLY A 94 -2.09 -10.79 -3.83
N CYS A 95 -0.85 -10.43 -4.11
CA CYS A 95 0.30 -10.98 -3.38
C CYS A 95 1.41 -9.94 -3.28
N ALA A 96 1.94 -9.78 -2.07
CA ALA A 96 3.21 -9.12 -1.85
C ALA A 96 4.35 -10.12 -1.76
N VAL A 97 5.42 -9.85 -2.50
CA VAL A 97 6.67 -10.61 -2.42
C VAL A 97 7.78 -9.64 -2.03
N ASP A 98 8.36 -9.87 -0.86
CA ASP A 98 9.44 -9.06 -0.29
C ASP A 98 10.74 -9.86 -0.41
N LEU A 99 11.63 -9.44 -1.31
CA LEU A 99 12.94 -10.06 -1.55
C LEU A 99 14.03 -9.35 -0.76
N LEU A 100 14.52 -10.00 0.28
CA LEU A 100 15.49 -9.47 1.22
C LEU A 100 16.85 -10.14 1.02
N ALA A 101 17.92 -9.34 0.94
CA ALA A 101 19.30 -9.83 0.81
C ALA A 101 20.01 -10.03 2.17
N GLY A 102 19.30 -9.81 3.28
CA GLY A 102 19.86 -9.81 4.63
C GLY A 102 19.18 -8.79 5.55
N ILE A 103 19.79 -8.52 6.70
CA ILE A 103 19.32 -7.48 7.63
C ILE A 103 20.08 -6.19 7.37
N ASP A 104 19.35 -5.09 7.20
CA ASP A 104 19.93 -3.77 6.98
C ASP A 104 19.63 -2.75 8.09
N TYR A 105 20.55 -1.81 8.23
CA TYR A 105 20.36 -0.58 8.99
C TYR A 105 20.65 0.63 8.09
N ARG A 106 19.62 1.45 7.83
CA ARG A 106 19.69 2.67 7.02
C ARG A 106 20.26 2.49 5.61
N GLY A 107 20.21 1.28 5.04
CA GLY A 107 20.82 1.02 3.74
C GLY A 107 22.05 0.12 3.77
N MET A 108 22.63 -0.12 4.95
CA MET A 108 23.82 -0.96 5.12
C MET A 108 23.40 -2.36 5.55
N VAL A 109 23.66 -3.37 4.72
CA VAL A 109 23.44 -4.76 5.08
C VAL A 109 24.55 -5.18 6.05
N TYR A 110 24.19 -5.59 7.26
CA TYR A 110 25.16 -6.01 8.28
C TYR A 110 25.11 -7.52 8.50
N VAL A 111 23.93 -8.15 8.40
CA VAL A 111 23.83 -9.63 8.38
C VAL A 111 23.47 -10.09 6.98
N SER A 112 24.31 -10.96 6.39
CA SER A 112 24.07 -11.57 5.08
C SER A 112 22.97 -12.65 5.15
N SER A 113 22.19 -12.81 4.08
CA SER A 113 21.21 -13.90 3.95
C SER A 113 21.84 -15.28 3.74
N SER A 114 23.08 -15.35 3.24
CA SER A 114 23.67 -16.61 2.77
C SER A 114 23.78 -17.70 3.84
N PRO A 115 24.27 -17.44 5.07
CA PRO A 115 24.33 -18.45 6.12
C PRO A 115 22.94 -19.00 6.50
N MET A 116 21.92 -18.14 6.49
CA MET A 116 20.55 -18.53 6.82
C MET A 116 19.91 -19.39 5.72
N ILE A 117 20.19 -19.08 4.45
CA ILE A 117 19.72 -19.87 3.31
C ILE A 117 20.37 -21.27 3.30
N LEU A 118 21.66 -21.35 3.62
CA LEU A 118 22.39 -22.62 3.74
C LEU A 118 21.81 -23.51 4.84
N ARG A 119 21.47 -22.92 6.00
CA ARG A 119 20.85 -23.63 7.13
C ARG A 119 19.33 -23.76 7.02
N ALA A 120 18.71 -23.31 5.93
CA ALA A 120 17.27 -23.42 5.76
C ALA A 120 16.82 -24.89 5.79
N GLU A 121 15.64 -25.10 6.37
CA GLU A 121 15.02 -26.41 6.54
C GLU A 121 14.01 -26.64 5.42
N ASP A 122 13.73 -27.92 5.11
CA ASP A 122 12.66 -28.25 4.17
C ASP A 122 11.32 -28.34 4.91
N TYR A 123 10.34 -27.58 4.43
CA TYR A 123 8.96 -27.67 4.86
C TYR A 123 8.07 -27.97 3.66
N ARG A 124 7.71 -29.24 3.48
CA ARG A 124 6.85 -29.70 2.37
C ARG A 124 7.41 -29.32 0.98
N GLY A 125 8.72 -29.39 0.80
CA GLY A 125 9.39 -28.99 -0.45
C GLY A 125 9.63 -27.49 -0.60
N ILE A 126 9.36 -26.69 0.45
CA ILE A 126 9.64 -25.25 0.50
C ILE A 126 10.78 -25.02 1.49
N ARG A 127 11.82 -24.30 1.06
CA ARG A 127 12.92 -23.88 1.93
C ARG A 127 12.43 -22.81 2.90
N VAL A 128 12.50 -23.08 4.20
CA VAL A 128 12.10 -22.14 5.27
C VAL A 128 13.27 -21.85 6.18
N ALA A 129 13.35 -20.61 6.67
CA ALA A 129 14.39 -20.23 7.61
C ALA A 129 14.22 -21.00 8.93
N SER A 130 15.33 -21.48 9.48
CA SER A 130 15.30 -22.21 10.76
C SER A 130 14.81 -21.30 11.87
N THR A 131 14.02 -21.87 12.79
CA THR A 131 13.57 -21.18 14.03
C THR A 131 14.74 -20.67 14.86
N ARG A 132 15.91 -21.29 14.71
CA ARG A 132 17.20 -20.83 15.26
C ARG A 132 17.56 -19.41 14.84
N ASP A 133 17.32 -19.02 13.59
CA ASP A 133 17.79 -17.75 13.02
C ASP A 133 16.68 -16.67 12.97
N VAL A 134 15.42 -17.08 12.79
CA VAL A 134 14.29 -16.17 12.52
C VAL A 134 13.97 -15.25 13.69
N GLU A 135 13.93 -15.77 14.91
CA GLU A 135 13.56 -14.97 16.10
C GLU A 135 14.60 -13.90 16.42
N VAL A 136 15.88 -14.27 16.32
CA VAL A 136 16.99 -13.34 16.51
C VAL A 136 16.99 -12.26 15.42
N MET A 137 16.75 -12.64 14.16
CA MET A 137 16.59 -11.67 13.07
C MET A 137 15.44 -10.69 13.32
N ALA A 138 14.28 -11.18 13.77
CA ALA A 138 13.11 -10.35 14.04
C ALA A 138 13.40 -9.31 15.15
N LEU A 139 14.04 -9.75 16.25
CA LEU A 139 14.48 -8.87 17.32
C LEU A 139 15.49 -7.82 16.82
N LEU A 140 16.53 -8.24 16.09
CA LEU A 140 17.58 -7.33 15.61
C LEU A 140 17.03 -6.27 14.67
N LYS A 141 16.10 -6.63 13.78
CA LYS A 141 15.45 -5.68 12.88
C LYS A 141 14.78 -4.56 13.67
N GLU A 142 14.05 -4.87 14.75
CA GLU A 142 13.39 -3.87 15.60
C GLU A 142 14.38 -3.12 16.50
N LEU A 143 15.31 -3.82 17.14
CA LEU A 143 16.26 -3.23 18.07
C LEU A 143 17.20 -2.25 17.35
N VAL A 144 17.78 -2.64 16.22
CA VAL A 144 18.71 -1.80 15.47
C VAL A 144 17.98 -0.65 14.78
N ASN A 145 16.84 -0.87 14.13
CA ASN A 145 16.14 0.22 13.41
C ASN A 145 15.37 1.16 14.33
N ASN A 146 14.63 0.62 15.31
CA ASN A 146 13.69 1.38 16.14
C ASN A 146 14.22 1.66 17.55
N GLY A 147 15.24 0.93 18.01
CA GLY A 147 15.78 1.08 19.37
C GLY A 147 14.81 0.59 20.44
N LYS A 148 13.91 -0.34 20.10
CA LYS A 148 12.86 -0.91 20.95
C LYS A 148 12.64 -2.38 20.58
N SER A 149 12.12 -3.17 21.53
CA SER A 149 11.47 -4.47 21.24
C SER A 149 9.97 -4.24 20.99
N ARG A 150 9.34 -5.10 20.19
CA ARG A 150 7.89 -5.14 19.93
C ARG A 150 7.46 -6.60 19.77
N LYS A 151 6.15 -6.86 19.91
CA LYS A 151 5.52 -8.15 19.59
C LYS A 151 6.21 -9.36 20.26
N ASN A 152 6.71 -9.17 21.48
CA ASN A 152 7.43 -10.19 22.26
C ASN A 152 8.67 -10.76 21.56
N TYR A 153 9.23 -10.07 20.55
CA TYR A 153 10.40 -10.56 19.82
C TYR A 153 11.61 -10.79 20.72
N PHE A 154 11.74 -10.02 21.81
CA PHE A 154 12.83 -10.26 22.76
C PHE A 154 12.65 -11.60 23.47
N SER A 155 11.46 -11.85 24.03
CA SER A 155 11.17 -13.11 24.71
C SER A 155 11.26 -14.31 23.77
N GLU A 156 10.83 -14.21 22.51
CA GLU A 156 11.00 -15.29 21.52
C GLU A 156 12.47 -15.52 21.15
N ALA A 157 13.26 -14.45 20.99
CA ALA A 157 14.70 -14.59 20.77
C ALA A 157 15.42 -15.17 22.01
N ALA A 158 15.00 -14.82 23.22
CA ALA A 158 15.51 -15.36 24.48
C ALA A 158 15.22 -16.86 24.60
N LYS A 159 13.99 -17.30 24.28
CA LYS A 159 13.65 -18.73 24.20
C LYS A 159 14.49 -19.47 23.16
N SER A 160 14.65 -18.90 21.97
CA SER A 160 15.50 -19.47 20.92
C SER A 160 16.94 -19.63 21.40
N TYR A 161 17.49 -18.62 22.09
CA TYR A 161 18.82 -18.70 22.71
C TYR A 161 18.89 -19.76 23.82
N GLN A 162 17.87 -19.93 24.66
CA GLN A 162 17.85 -20.99 25.67
C GLN A 162 17.87 -22.40 25.05
N ILE A 163 17.27 -22.58 23.87
CA ILE A 163 17.20 -23.87 23.17
C ILE A 163 18.50 -24.17 22.40
N PHE A 164 19.02 -23.18 21.66
CA PHE A 164 20.12 -23.38 20.70
C PHE A 164 21.47 -22.84 21.19
N GLY A 165 21.51 -22.04 22.26
CA GLY A 165 22.72 -21.40 22.77
C GLY A 165 23.40 -20.48 21.75
N ASP A 166 24.73 -20.44 21.77
CA ASP A 166 25.57 -19.62 20.87
C ASP A 166 25.27 -19.85 19.38
N GLN A 167 24.72 -21.02 19.03
CA GLN A 167 24.32 -21.31 17.67
C GLN A 167 23.29 -20.30 17.14
N SER A 168 22.32 -19.84 17.92
CA SER A 168 21.32 -18.85 17.45
C SER A 168 21.92 -17.47 17.14
N LEU A 169 23.14 -17.21 17.58
CA LEU A 169 23.84 -15.95 17.40
C LEU A 169 25.01 -16.04 16.41
N GLU A 170 25.24 -17.21 15.79
CA GLU A 170 26.37 -17.46 14.89
C GLU A 170 26.49 -16.38 13.79
N ILE A 171 25.36 -15.98 13.21
CA ILE A 171 25.28 -14.96 12.14
C ILE A 171 25.71 -13.56 12.58
N LEU A 172 25.81 -13.32 13.89
CA LEU A 172 26.13 -12.01 14.46
C LEU A 172 27.62 -11.80 14.66
N HIS A 173 28.40 -12.87 14.78
CA HIS A 173 29.85 -12.81 14.94
C HIS A 173 30.55 -12.18 13.73
N GLU A 174 29.94 -12.28 12.54
CA GLU A 174 30.44 -11.61 11.35
C GLU A 174 30.33 -10.09 11.42
N THR A 175 29.46 -9.52 12.28
CA THR A 175 29.28 -8.07 12.40
C THR A 175 29.85 -7.55 13.71
N PHE A 176 29.39 -8.11 14.83
CA PHE A 176 29.54 -7.52 16.15
C PHE A 176 30.72 -8.08 16.93
N SER A 177 31.30 -7.25 17.79
CA SER A 177 32.42 -7.61 18.66
C SER A 177 32.02 -8.67 19.69
N PRO A 178 32.95 -9.56 20.11
CA PRO A 178 32.69 -10.52 21.18
C PRO A 178 32.21 -9.86 22.48
N GLU A 179 32.72 -8.67 22.81
CA GLU A 179 32.32 -7.91 23.99
C GLU A 179 30.86 -7.45 23.92
N LEU A 180 30.41 -6.99 22.75
CA LEU A 180 29.02 -6.57 22.55
C LEU A 180 28.07 -7.78 22.57
N LEU A 181 28.45 -8.88 21.91
CA LEU A 181 27.67 -10.11 21.90
C LEU A 181 27.53 -10.70 23.31
N LYS A 182 28.59 -10.68 24.12
CA LYS A 182 28.51 -11.12 25.53
C LYS A 182 27.50 -10.31 26.33
N ARG A 183 27.43 -9.00 26.12
CA ARG A 183 26.42 -8.14 26.77
C ARG A 183 25.02 -8.44 26.26
N PHE A 184 24.88 -8.73 24.97
CA PHE A 184 23.60 -9.07 24.36
C PHE A 184 23.06 -10.40 24.87
N ILE A 185 23.92 -11.43 24.95
CA ILE A 185 23.64 -12.73 25.57
C ILE A 185 23.14 -12.54 27.00
N ALA A 186 23.87 -11.78 27.82
CA ALA A 186 23.46 -11.53 29.20
C ALA A 186 22.08 -10.87 29.30
N MET A 187 21.68 -10.06 28.32
CA MET A 187 20.32 -9.50 28.27
C MET A 187 19.26 -10.54 27.88
N LEU A 188 19.57 -11.45 26.95
CA LEU A 188 18.68 -12.54 26.54
C LEU A 188 18.46 -13.55 27.68
N GLU A 189 19.50 -13.88 28.43
CA GLU A 189 19.44 -14.84 29.55
C GLU A 189 18.45 -14.41 30.65
N VAL A 190 18.38 -13.10 30.93
CA VAL A 190 17.47 -12.56 31.95
C VAL A 190 16.18 -11.97 31.38
N ASP A 191 15.90 -12.18 30.09
CA ASP A 191 14.75 -11.61 29.37
C ASP A 191 14.56 -10.09 29.65
N ASN A 192 15.66 -9.33 29.59
CA ASN A 192 15.66 -7.93 30.01
C ASN A 192 15.08 -7.00 28.93
N GLU A 193 13.76 -6.86 28.94
CA GLU A 193 13.03 -5.94 28.04
C GLU A 193 13.02 -4.46 28.50
N GLN A 194 13.84 -4.07 29.47
CA GLN A 194 13.83 -2.69 29.95
C GLN A 194 14.27 -1.69 28.86
N VAL A 195 13.54 -0.58 28.76
CA VAL A 195 13.73 0.43 27.70
C VAL A 195 15.14 1.01 27.65
N ALA A 196 15.72 1.33 28.81
CA ALA A 196 17.04 1.94 28.88
C ALA A 196 18.17 1.00 28.43
N PRO A 197 18.27 -0.25 28.93
CA PRO A 197 19.20 -1.26 28.40
C PRO A 197 19.06 -1.50 26.89
N ILE A 198 17.83 -1.67 26.37
CA ILE A 198 17.61 -1.88 24.93
C ILE A 198 18.13 -0.69 24.11
N ALA A 199 17.84 0.54 24.55
CA ALA A 199 18.29 1.73 23.84
C ALA A 199 19.82 1.86 23.83
N GLN A 200 20.49 1.47 24.92
CA GLN A 200 21.95 1.45 25.00
C GLN A 200 22.55 0.38 24.06
N MET A 201 21.98 -0.82 24.08
CA MET A 201 22.38 -1.93 23.20
C MET A 201 22.24 -1.53 21.72
N ALA A 202 21.09 -0.97 21.34
CA ALA A 202 20.84 -0.50 19.98
C ALA A 202 21.85 0.55 19.54
N ARG A 203 22.23 1.49 20.41
CA ARG A 203 23.26 2.51 20.09
C ARG A 203 24.64 1.88 19.87
N ALA A 204 25.01 0.88 20.68
CA ALA A 204 26.27 0.16 20.53
C ALA A 204 26.30 -0.65 19.22
N MET A 205 25.26 -1.43 18.94
CA MET A 205 25.12 -2.18 17.67
C MET A 205 25.18 -1.26 16.45
N ARG A 206 24.46 -0.14 16.45
CA ARG A 206 24.51 0.85 15.37
C ARG A 206 25.92 1.38 15.14
N ARG A 207 26.69 1.62 16.21
CA ARG A 207 28.06 2.12 16.12
C ARG A 207 28.97 1.10 15.45
N GLU A 208 28.90 -0.17 15.84
CA GLU A 208 29.72 -1.22 15.24
C GLU A 208 29.35 -1.47 13.77
N ILE A 209 28.05 -1.44 13.43
CA ILE A 209 27.59 -1.50 12.03
C ILE A 209 28.23 -0.37 11.20
N TRP A 210 28.22 0.86 11.70
CA TRP A 210 28.83 2.00 11.03
C TRP A 210 30.36 1.87 10.89
N GLN A 211 31.04 1.41 11.94
CA GLN A 211 32.50 1.22 11.92
C GLN A 211 32.92 0.15 10.92
N LYS A 212 32.16 -0.94 10.81
CA LYS A 212 32.52 -2.09 9.98
C LYS A 212 32.07 -1.96 8.52
N HIS A 213 30.87 -1.43 8.29
CA HIS A 213 30.25 -1.42 6.97
C HIS A 213 30.09 -0.03 6.35
N GLY A 214 30.27 1.04 7.14
CA GLY A 214 29.96 2.41 6.69
C GLY A 214 30.76 2.86 5.47
N THR A 215 32.06 2.54 5.41
CA THR A 215 32.95 2.93 4.31
C THR A 215 32.83 1.99 3.10
N ALA A 216 32.63 0.69 3.33
CA ALA A 216 32.52 -0.32 2.28
C ALA A 216 31.21 -0.21 1.49
N GLN A 217 30.15 0.34 2.10
CA GLN A 217 28.80 0.40 1.51
C GLN A 217 28.34 1.83 1.15
N VAL A 218 29.26 2.80 1.01
CA VAL A 218 28.90 4.18 0.62
C VAL A 218 28.14 4.21 -0.70
N GLY A 219 28.52 3.38 -1.68
CA GLY A 219 27.81 3.28 -2.96
C GLY A 219 26.34 2.85 -2.80
N SER A 220 26.05 1.90 -1.90
CA SER A 220 24.66 1.46 -1.64
C SER A 220 23.87 2.53 -0.89
N LEU A 221 24.51 3.28 0.01
CA LEU A 221 23.90 4.43 0.69
C LEU A 221 23.51 5.54 -0.29
N VAL A 222 24.40 5.88 -1.22
CA VAL A 222 24.15 6.87 -2.29
C VAL A 222 23.03 6.39 -3.20
N LYS A 223 23.06 5.13 -3.65
CA LYS A 223 21.98 4.54 -4.44
C LYS A 223 20.64 4.59 -3.71
N ASN A 224 20.61 4.21 -2.43
CA ASN A 224 19.40 4.27 -1.60
C ASN A 224 18.88 5.71 -1.43
N PHE A 225 19.78 6.69 -1.29
CA PHE A 225 19.41 8.10 -1.25
C PHE A 225 18.76 8.52 -2.57
N PHE A 226 19.38 8.24 -3.72
CA PHE A 226 18.80 8.54 -5.03
C PHE A 226 17.46 7.81 -5.25
N CYS A 227 17.32 6.55 -4.82
CA CYS A 227 16.03 5.85 -4.86
C CYS A 227 14.97 6.55 -4.01
N ARG A 228 15.30 7.02 -2.80
CA ARG A 228 14.36 7.77 -1.93
C ARG A 228 13.99 9.12 -2.53
N VAL A 229 14.95 9.80 -3.14
CA VAL A 229 14.74 11.10 -3.80
C VAL A 229 13.87 10.89 -5.05
N ASN A 230 14.11 9.85 -5.85
CA ASN A 230 13.27 9.50 -7.01
C ASN A 230 11.79 9.30 -6.64
N ARG A 231 11.49 8.78 -5.44
CA ARG A 231 10.11 8.65 -4.95
C ARG A 231 9.39 9.98 -4.80
N LEU A 232 10.10 11.10 -4.68
CA LEU A 232 9.48 12.42 -4.61
C LEU A 232 8.85 12.83 -5.95
N TRP A 233 9.31 12.28 -7.08
CA TRP A 233 8.69 12.53 -8.39
C TRP A 233 7.84 11.35 -8.86
N HIS A 234 8.19 10.13 -8.43
CA HIS A 234 7.48 8.90 -8.77
C HIS A 234 7.08 8.16 -7.48
N PRO A 235 6.09 8.66 -6.73
CA PRO A 235 5.70 8.06 -5.46
C PRO A 235 5.15 6.65 -5.68
N PRO A 236 5.48 5.65 -4.83
CA PRO A 236 5.00 4.28 -5.01
C PRO A 236 3.47 4.19 -4.94
N GLY A 237 2.84 4.94 -4.03
CA GLY A 237 1.39 4.99 -3.91
C GLY A 237 0.69 5.80 -5.00
N ILE A 238 -0.61 5.60 -5.13
CA ILE A 238 -1.47 6.27 -6.11
C ILE A 238 -2.66 6.94 -5.42
N SER A 239 -3.24 7.91 -6.11
CA SER A 239 -4.53 8.49 -5.79
C SER A 239 -5.58 8.05 -6.82
N LEU A 240 -6.73 7.58 -6.35
CA LEU A 240 -7.84 7.07 -7.15
C LEU A 240 -9.07 7.93 -6.86
N GLY A 241 -9.67 8.52 -7.90
CA GLY A 241 -10.96 9.20 -7.79
C GLY A 241 -12.08 8.29 -8.23
N VAL A 242 -13.18 8.24 -7.49
CA VAL A 242 -14.42 7.57 -7.91
C VAL A 242 -15.51 8.62 -8.00
N THR A 243 -16.07 8.81 -9.19
CA THR A 243 -17.12 9.80 -9.45
C THR A 243 -18.29 9.14 -10.19
N GLY A 244 -19.48 9.69 -10.04
CA GLY A 244 -20.72 9.10 -10.53
C GLY A 244 -21.92 9.82 -9.95
N THR A 245 -23.05 9.71 -10.62
CA THR A 245 -24.32 10.30 -10.14
C THR A 245 -24.74 9.65 -8.82
N ASP A 246 -25.64 10.31 -8.08
CA ASP A 246 -26.30 9.64 -6.97
C ASP A 246 -27.07 8.41 -7.48
N GLY A 247 -27.08 7.33 -6.70
CA GLY A 247 -27.66 6.05 -7.13
C GLY A 247 -26.80 5.20 -8.09
N SER A 248 -25.65 5.70 -8.58
CA SER A 248 -24.84 4.97 -9.58
C SER A 248 -24.07 3.75 -9.04
N GLY A 249 -24.21 3.40 -7.76
CA GLY A 249 -23.54 2.23 -7.16
C GLY A 249 -22.11 2.44 -6.67
N LYS A 250 -21.63 3.70 -6.55
CA LYS A 250 -20.26 4.04 -6.11
C LYS A 250 -19.81 3.30 -4.85
N THR A 251 -20.57 3.43 -3.76
CA THR A 251 -20.24 2.80 -2.48
C THR A 251 -20.18 1.28 -2.59
N THR A 252 -21.04 0.69 -3.43
CA THR A 252 -21.07 -0.76 -3.67
C THR A 252 -19.81 -1.23 -4.38
N VAL A 253 -19.41 -0.55 -5.47
CA VAL A 253 -18.18 -0.88 -6.20
C VAL A 253 -16.94 -0.65 -5.33
N ILE A 254 -16.86 0.47 -4.60
CA ILE A 254 -15.75 0.74 -3.67
C ILE A 254 -15.60 -0.39 -2.65
N LYS A 255 -16.70 -0.79 -1.98
CA LYS A 255 -16.67 -1.90 -1.02
C LYS A 255 -16.25 -3.23 -1.64
N ALA A 256 -16.60 -3.47 -2.91
CA ALA A 256 -16.24 -4.71 -3.60
C ALA A 256 -14.76 -4.77 -4.01
N ILE A 257 -14.15 -3.65 -4.40
CA ILE A 257 -12.75 -3.60 -4.85
C ILE A 257 -11.76 -3.46 -3.69
N THR A 258 -12.13 -2.79 -2.59
CA THR A 258 -11.22 -2.47 -1.48
C THR A 258 -10.50 -3.70 -0.92
N PRO A 259 -11.18 -4.81 -0.53
CA PRO A 259 -10.49 -5.95 0.09
C PRO A 259 -9.47 -6.62 -0.85
N ILE A 260 -9.72 -6.60 -2.15
CA ILE A 260 -8.82 -7.18 -3.17
C ILE A 260 -7.57 -6.33 -3.30
N LEU A 261 -7.74 -5.00 -3.37
CA LEU A 261 -6.65 -4.05 -3.46
C LEU A 261 -5.80 -4.06 -2.18
N GLU A 262 -6.42 -4.04 -1.00
CA GLU A 262 -5.74 -4.10 0.30
C GLU A 262 -4.89 -5.36 0.44
N ARG A 263 -5.40 -6.51 -0.03
CA ARG A 263 -4.62 -7.75 -0.10
C ARG A 263 -3.43 -7.64 -1.05
N ALA A 264 -3.58 -6.98 -2.19
CA ALA A 264 -2.47 -6.81 -3.14
C ALA A 264 -1.37 -5.86 -2.62
N ILE A 265 -1.76 -4.77 -1.95
CA ILE A 265 -0.82 -3.74 -1.48
C ILE A 265 -0.35 -3.94 -0.03
N HIS A 266 -0.97 -4.86 0.72
CA HIS A 266 -0.76 -5.12 2.15
C HIS A 266 -0.82 -3.87 3.04
N THR A 267 -1.68 -2.93 2.65
CA THR A 267 -1.98 -1.71 3.42
C THR A 267 -3.45 -1.36 3.26
N GLU A 268 -4.04 -0.78 4.31
CA GLU A 268 -5.41 -0.26 4.25
C GLU A 268 -5.50 0.92 3.28
N ILE A 269 -6.58 0.94 2.49
CA ILE A 269 -6.85 2.05 1.58
C ILE A 269 -7.17 3.31 2.39
N TYR A 270 -6.48 4.40 2.07
CA TYR A 270 -6.79 5.69 2.67
C TYR A 270 -8.02 6.30 2.01
N TYR A 271 -9.17 6.21 2.68
CA TYR A 271 -10.44 6.71 2.16
C TYR A 271 -10.69 8.18 2.55
N GLU A 272 -11.04 9.00 1.57
CA GLU A 272 -11.48 10.38 1.77
C GLU A 272 -12.73 10.69 0.94
N HIS A 273 -13.60 11.54 1.49
CA HIS A 273 -14.80 11.98 0.78
C HIS A 273 -14.62 13.40 0.24
N MET A 274 -14.86 13.58 -1.06
CA MET A 274 -14.76 14.83 -1.83
C MET A 274 -13.39 15.51 -1.90
N ARG A 275 -12.64 15.60 -0.80
CA ARG A 275 -11.46 16.46 -0.67
C ARG A 275 -10.48 15.89 0.36
N PRO A 276 -9.25 16.42 0.46
CA PRO A 276 -8.27 15.94 1.44
C PRO A 276 -8.71 16.07 2.91
N ASN A 277 -9.66 16.95 3.25
CA ASN A 277 -10.16 17.15 4.61
C ASN A 277 -9.02 17.40 5.63
N TRP A 278 -8.03 18.20 5.24
CA TRP A 278 -7.03 18.70 6.16
C TRP A 278 -7.62 19.83 7.01
N MET A 279 -8.40 20.70 6.38
CA MET A 279 -9.25 21.67 7.07
C MET A 279 -10.65 21.08 7.30
N LYS A 280 -11.28 21.39 8.44
CA LYS A 280 -12.66 20.98 8.76
C LYS A 280 -13.65 21.48 7.70
N ALA A 281 -14.84 20.88 7.63
CA ALA A 281 -15.86 21.41 6.73
C ALA A 281 -16.23 22.85 7.14
N LEU A 282 -16.44 23.75 6.17
CA LEU A 282 -16.78 25.16 6.43
C LEU A 282 -17.96 25.33 7.42
N GLY A 283 -18.97 24.46 7.36
CA GLY A 283 -20.09 24.49 8.30
C GLY A 283 -19.68 24.17 9.74
N VAL A 284 -18.70 23.29 9.93
CA VAL A 284 -18.13 22.93 11.24
C VAL A 284 -17.15 24.01 11.71
N ALA A 285 -16.30 24.50 10.81
CA ALA A 285 -15.36 25.58 11.10
C ALA A 285 -16.06 26.90 11.49
N ALA A 286 -17.24 27.16 10.89
CA ALA A 286 -18.09 28.30 11.22
C ALA A 286 -19.04 28.06 12.41
N GLY A 287 -18.93 26.93 13.13
CA GLY A 287 -19.74 26.61 14.30
C GLY A 287 -21.22 26.32 14.01
N LYS A 288 -21.60 26.14 12.73
CA LYS A 288 -22.99 25.90 12.29
C LYS A 288 -23.37 24.42 12.27
N ARG A 289 -22.42 23.50 12.48
CA ARG A 289 -22.60 22.04 12.58
C ARG A 289 -21.59 21.46 13.57
N SER A 290 -21.99 20.43 14.30
CA SER A 290 -21.10 19.65 15.17
C SER A 290 -20.18 18.76 14.33
N ALA A 291 -18.91 18.60 14.75
CA ALA A 291 -17.94 17.77 14.02
C ALA A 291 -18.36 16.28 13.93
N ASP A 292 -19.15 15.80 14.89
CA ASP A 292 -19.67 14.42 14.96
C ASP A 292 -20.93 14.18 14.12
N SER A 293 -21.46 15.21 13.46
CA SER A 293 -22.53 15.01 12.47
C SER A 293 -21.92 14.47 11.17
N GLY A 294 -21.53 13.19 11.19
CA GLY A 294 -21.06 12.42 10.03
C GLY A 294 -22.14 12.19 8.95
N ASP A 295 -23.29 12.86 9.07
CA ASP A 295 -24.36 12.80 8.09
C ASP A 295 -23.93 13.49 6.80
N THR A 296 -23.66 12.65 5.80
CA THR A 296 -23.88 13.00 4.39
C THR A 296 -25.17 13.79 4.31
N VAL A 297 -25.09 15.06 3.91
CA VAL A 297 -26.24 15.97 3.82
C VAL A 297 -27.31 15.27 3.00
N GLN A 298 -28.43 14.89 3.65
CA GLN A 298 -29.50 14.09 3.04
C GLN A 298 -30.12 14.76 1.81
N ASP A 299 -29.96 16.08 1.65
CA ASP A 299 -30.26 16.79 0.41
C ASP A 299 -29.31 18.01 0.24
N PRO A 300 -28.25 17.89 -0.58
CA PRO A 300 -27.34 19.00 -0.83
C PRO A 300 -27.97 20.12 -1.67
N HIS A 301 -29.08 19.85 -2.37
CA HIS A 301 -29.79 20.81 -3.23
C HIS A 301 -30.91 21.58 -2.51
N ALA A 302 -31.38 21.11 -1.36
CA ALA A 302 -32.40 21.77 -0.55
C ALA A 302 -31.99 23.15 0.01
N GLN A 303 -30.71 23.48 0.05
CA GLN A 303 -30.23 24.72 0.67
C GLN A 303 -29.86 25.78 -0.35
N SER A 304 -30.30 27.02 -0.09
CA SER A 304 -30.15 28.13 -1.02
C SER A 304 -28.68 28.39 -1.39
N PRO A 305 -28.39 28.65 -2.68
CA PRO A 305 -27.06 29.05 -3.13
C PRO A 305 -26.56 30.28 -2.35
N SER A 306 -25.26 30.33 -2.00
CA SER A 306 -24.72 31.57 -1.43
C SER A 306 -24.75 32.69 -2.45
N GLY A 307 -24.85 33.93 -1.97
CA GLY A 307 -24.47 35.11 -2.76
C GLY A 307 -23.05 34.99 -3.31
N ILE A 308 -22.70 35.88 -4.24
CA ILE A 308 -21.43 35.85 -4.99
C ILE A 308 -20.22 35.83 -4.03
N VAL A 309 -20.21 36.70 -3.01
CA VAL A 309 -19.15 36.78 -2.00
C VAL A 309 -19.00 35.48 -1.21
N GLY A 310 -20.11 34.90 -0.74
CA GLY A 310 -20.08 33.62 -0.03
C GLY A 310 -19.59 32.47 -0.92
N SER A 311 -19.90 32.52 -2.22
CA SER A 311 -19.44 31.53 -3.19
C SER A 311 -17.93 31.64 -3.44
N LEU A 312 -17.37 32.85 -3.48
CA LEU A 312 -15.93 33.09 -3.59
C LEU A 312 -15.17 32.62 -2.34
N ILE A 313 -15.69 32.89 -1.13
CA ILE A 313 -15.11 32.40 0.12
C ILE A 313 -15.08 30.86 0.13
N ARG A 314 -16.17 30.22 -0.28
CA ARG A 314 -16.22 28.75 -0.42
C ARG A 314 -15.19 28.25 -1.43
N LEU A 315 -15.06 28.92 -2.58
CA LEU A 315 -14.11 28.55 -3.62
C LEU A 315 -12.68 28.59 -3.07
N GLY A 316 -12.29 29.71 -2.46
CA GLY A 316 -10.97 29.88 -1.87
C GLY A 316 -10.70 28.86 -0.78
N TYR A 317 -11.63 28.68 0.16
CA TYR A 317 -11.48 27.72 1.25
C TYR A 317 -11.27 26.28 0.77
N TYR A 318 -12.14 25.79 -0.12
CA TYR A 318 -12.01 24.43 -0.62
C TYR A 318 -10.76 24.27 -1.48
N THR A 319 -10.42 25.26 -2.32
CA THR A 319 -9.18 25.22 -3.13
C THR A 319 -7.94 25.12 -2.25
N THR A 320 -7.88 25.90 -1.16
CA THR A 320 -6.80 25.81 -0.18
C THR A 320 -6.70 24.39 0.43
N ASP A 321 -7.82 23.76 0.76
CA ASP A 321 -7.82 22.38 1.28
C ASP A 321 -7.35 21.37 0.23
N TYR A 322 -7.77 21.53 -1.03
CA TYR A 322 -7.29 20.68 -2.12
C TYR A 322 -5.80 20.84 -2.38
N LEU A 323 -5.27 22.07 -2.33
CA LEU A 323 -3.85 22.34 -2.57
C LEU A 323 -3.01 21.88 -1.37
N PHE A 324 -3.17 22.54 -0.22
CA PHE A 324 -2.32 22.29 0.93
C PHE A 324 -2.64 20.96 1.60
N GLY A 325 -3.93 20.60 1.70
CA GLY A 325 -4.32 19.31 2.24
C GLY A 325 -3.77 18.15 1.42
N TYR A 326 -3.72 18.26 0.09
CA TYR A 326 -3.08 17.22 -0.72
C TYR A 326 -1.58 17.11 -0.39
N TRP A 327 -0.82 18.20 -0.39
CA TRP A 327 0.63 18.15 -0.15
C TRP A 327 1.04 17.82 1.29
N ILE A 328 0.25 18.24 2.29
CA ILE A 328 0.55 18.04 3.72
C ILE A 328 0.03 16.69 4.22
N LYS A 329 -1.14 16.23 3.74
CA LYS A 329 -1.82 15.04 4.26
C LYS A 329 -1.74 13.86 3.29
N ILE A 330 -2.05 14.07 2.01
CA ILE A 330 -2.20 12.97 1.03
C ILE A 330 -0.85 12.54 0.45
N TYR A 331 -0.07 13.48 -0.07
CA TYR A 331 1.20 13.19 -0.74
C TYR A 331 2.20 12.42 0.14
N PRO A 332 2.35 12.72 1.45
CA PRO A 332 3.23 11.94 2.31
C PRO A 332 2.78 10.48 2.47
N LEU A 333 1.49 10.18 2.33
CA LEU A 333 0.98 8.80 2.36
C LEU A 333 1.37 8.05 1.09
N LEU A 334 1.32 8.71 -0.08
CA LEU A 334 1.70 8.13 -1.37
C LEU A 334 3.22 7.93 -1.50
N PHE A 335 4.00 8.85 -0.95
CA PHE A 335 5.45 8.84 -1.01
C PHE A 335 6.10 7.75 -0.15
N LYS A 336 5.56 7.51 1.07
CA LYS A 336 6.23 6.68 2.09
C LYS A 336 6.24 5.19 1.76
N ARG A 337 5.13 4.67 1.22
CA ARG A 337 4.91 3.25 0.95
C ARG A 337 3.90 3.08 -0.19
N VAL A 338 3.80 1.86 -0.73
CA VAL A 338 2.71 1.51 -1.63
C VAL A 338 1.41 1.66 -0.86
N ASN A 339 0.53 2.53 -1.36
CA ASN A 339 -0.75 2.85 -0.75
C ASN A 339 -1.69 3.37 -1.85
N ILE A 340 -3.00 3.23 -1.64
CA ILE A 340 -4.03 3.83 -2.48
C ILE A 340 -4.78 4.85 -1.64
N CYS A 341 -4.79 6.10 -2.07
CA CYS A 341 -5.68 7.13 -1.54
C CYS A 341 -6.94 7.20 -2.41
N LEU A 342 -8.05 6.66 -1.92
CA LEU A 342 -9.32 6.63 -2.63
C LEU A 342 -10.17 7.83 -2.24
N PHE A 343 -10.56 8.62 -3.23
CA PHE A 343 -11.50 9.73 -3.10
C PHE A 343 -12.88 9.32 -3.61
N ASP A 344 -13.84 9.15 -2.71
CA ASP A 344 -15.26 9.06 -3.08
C ASP A 344 -15.75 10.48 -3.36
N ARG A 345 -15.87 10.79 -4.65
CA ARG A 345 -15.95 12.14 -5.22
C ARG A 345 -14.65 12.91 -5.04
N TYR A 346 -14.40 13.81 -5.98
CA TYR A 346 -13.24 14.72 -5.95
C TYR A 346 -13.66 16.11 -6.44
N CYS A 347 -12.71 16.99 -6.78
CA CYS A 347 -13.01 18.30 -7.36
C CYS A 347 -13.89 18.24 -8.62
N TYR A 348 -13.93 17.10 -9.31
CA TYR A 348 -14.78 16.86 -10.48
C TYR A 348 -16.27 17.01 -10.18
N ASP A 349 -16.74 16.63 -8.99
CA ASP A 349 -18.15 16.77 -8.61
C ASP A 349 -18.54 18.26 -8.55
N VAL A 350 -17.63 19.10 -8.06
CA VAL A 350 -17.82 20.57 -8.03
C VAL A 350 -17.77 21.18 -9.43
N ILE A 351 -16.95 20.63 -10.33
CA ILE A 351 -16.86 21.09 -11.73
C ILE A 351 -18.11 20.70 -12.53
N LEU A 352 -18.64 19.49 -12.30
CA LEU A 352 -19.81 18.94 -12.99
C LEU A 352 -21.13 19.50 -12.44
N ASP A 353 -21.18 19.76 -11.13
CA ASP A 353 -22.32 20.38 -10.45
C ASP A 353 -21.90 21.39 -9.36
N PRO A 354 -21.62 22.64 -9.76
CA PRO A 354 -21.36 23.73 -8.82
C PRO A 354 -22.52 24.02 -7.84
N ARG A 355 -23.76 23.69 -8.22
CA ARG A 355 -24.94 23.99 -7.41
C ARG A 355 -25.00 23.11 -6.16
N ARG A 356 -24.48 21.88 -6.24
CA ARG A 356 -24.34 20.96 -5.10
C ARG A 356 -23.48 21.55 -3.96
N MET A 357 -22.52 22.41 -4.28
CA MET A 357 -21.68 23.14 -3.31
C MET A 357 -22.19 24.54 -3.00
N ARG A 358 -23.41 24.87 -3.45
CA ARG A 358 -24.06 26.19 -3.29
C ARG A 358 -23.28 27.35 -3.86
N MET A 359 -22.50 27.10 -4.92
CA MET A 359 -21.67 28.10 -5.56
C MET A 359 -22.40 28.70 -6.75
N LYS A 360 -22.72 30.00 -6.67
CA LYS A 360 -23.31 30.75 -7.78
C LYS A 360 -22.23 31.53 -8.52
N LEU A 361 -21.29 30.81 -9.15
CA LEU A 361 -20.18 31.38 -9.92
C LEU A 361 -20.20 30.87 -11.37
N PRO A 362 -19.63 31.64 -12.33
CA PRO A 362 -19.50 31.17 -13.71
C PRO A 362 -18.69 29.85 -13.77
N PRO A 363 -19.14 28.83 -14.55
CA PRO A 363 -18.45 27.54 -14.63
C PRO A 363 -16.99 27.64 -15.10
N TRP A 364 -16.66 28.62 -15.95
CA TRP A 364 -15.29 28.85 -16.41
C TRP A 364 -14.36 29.20 -15.24
N LEU A 365 -14.82 30.03 -14.29
CA LEU A 365 -14.03 30.46 -13.15
C LEU A 365 -13.72 29.28 -12.22
N ILE A 366 -14.73 28.45 -11.95
CA ILE A 366 -14.59 27.23 -11.14
C ILE A 366 -13.59 26.28 -11.81
N ARG A 367 -13.72 26.05 -13.12
CA ARG A 367 -12.78 25.22 -13.88
C ARG A 367 -11.35 25.75 -13.80
N CYS A 368 -11.15 27.05 -14.02
CA CYS A 368 -9.85 27.71 -13.94
C CYS A 368 -9.21 27.56 -12.56
N VAL A 369 -9.97 27.68 -11.47
CA VAL A 369 -9.42 27.49 -10.12
C VAL A 369 -9.08 26.03 -9.84
N PHE A 370 -9.90 25.10 -10.31
CA PHE A 370 -9.62 23.68 -10.11
C PHE A 370 -8.60 23.08 -11.10
N THR A 371 -8.04 23.83 -12.05
CA THR A 371 -6.93 23.33 -12.89
C THR A 371 -5.64 23.16 -12.09
N VAL A 372 -5.39 24.02 -11.09
CA VAL A 372 -4.17 23.94 -10.24
C VAL A 372 -4.25 22.88 -9.15
N VAL A 373 -5.44 22.33 -8.89
CA VAL A 373 -5.64 21.28 -7.89
C VAL A 373 -4.99 19.98 -8.35
N PRO A 374 -4.16 19.33 -7.51
CA PRO A 374 -3.60 18.01 -7.79
C PRO A 374 -4.68 17.04 -8.23
N LYS A 375 -4.41 16.26 -9.28
CA LYS A 375 -5.40 15.35 -9.87
C LYS A 375 -5.10 13.92 -9.49
N PRO A 376 -6.13 13.07 -9.26
CA PRO A 376 -5.93 11.64 -9.08
C PRO A 376 -5.20 11.02 -10.26
N ASN A 377 -4.47 9.94 -10.01
CA ASN A 377 -3.77 9.18 -11.06
C ASN A 377 -4.75 8.48 -12.00
N LEU A 378 -5.88 8.01 -11.47
CA LEU A 378 -6.99 7.38 -12.19
C LEU A 378 -8.32 7.91 -11.65
N VAL A 379 -9.30 8.06 -12.52
CA VAL A 379 -10.66 8.48 -12.17
C VAL A 379 -11.67 7.49 -12.73
N LEU A 380 -12.32 6.72 -11.87
CA LEU A 380 -13.40 5.82 -12.26
C LEU A 380 -14.71 6.61 -12.33
N CYS A 381 -15.30 6.66 -13.52
CA CYS A 381 -16.58 7.29 -13.81
C CYS A 381 -17.67 6.23 -13.85
N LEU A 382 -18.40 6.09 -12.74
CA LEU A 382 -19.44 5.08 -12.57
C LEU A 382 -20.78 5.62 -13.05
N GLY A 383 -21.33 4.97 -14.06
CA GLY A 383 -22.63 5.31 -14.61
C GLY A 383 -23.30 4.13 -15.30
N ALA A 384 -24.61 4.25 -15.44
CA ALA A 384 -25.48 3.34 -16.15
C ALA A 384 -26.44 4.16 -17.01
N ASP A 385 -27.45 3.50 -17.57
CA ASP A 385 -28.56 4.21 -18.20
C ASP A 385 -29.32 5.11 -17.18
N PRO A 386 -29.65 6.37 -17.52
CA PRO A 386 -30.33 7.29 -16.60
C PRO A 386 -31.64 6.75 -16.02
N GLU A 387 -32.43 6.01 -16.81
CA GLU A 387 -33.68 5.42 -16.34
C GLU A 387 -33.40 4.39 -15.25
N SER A 388 -32.42 3.51 -15.48
CA SER A 388 -32.00 2.52 -14.49
C SER A 388 -31.45 3.13 -13.19
N ILE A 389 -30.72 4.26 -13.28
CA ILE A 389 -30.22 4.97 -12.09
C ILE A 389 -31.38 5.58 -11.30
N TYR A 390 -32.32 6.23 -12.00
CA TYR A 390 -33.47 6.86 -11.38
C TYR A 390 -34.37 5.84 -10.67
N GLU A 391 -34.61 4.67 -11.29
CA GLU A 391 -35.37 3.58 -10.66
C GLU A 391 -34.72 3.05 -9.39
N ARG A 392 -33.38 2.92 -9.37
CA ARG A 392 -32.64 2.46 -8.18
C ARG A 392 -32.70 3.44 -7.02
N LYS A 393 -32.65 4.74 -7.31
CA LYS A 393 -32.71 5.78 -6.27
C LYS A 393 -33.25 7.10 -6.84
N PRO A 394 -34.56 7.37 -6.73
CA PRO A 394 -35.17 8.59 -7.26
C PRO A 394 -34.92 9.77 -6.29
N GLU A 395 -33.67 10.24 -6.24
CA GLU A 395 -33.31 11.42 -5.42
C GLU A 395 -33.55 12.75 -6.14
N THR A 396 -33.48 12.75 -7.47
CA THR A 396 -33.62 13.94 -8.33
C THR A 396 -34.46 13.60 -9.56
N SER A 397 -34.86 14.60 -10.36
CA SER A 397 -35.64 14.33 -11.58
C SER A 397 -34.83 13.53 -12.61
N LEU A 398 -35.51 12.71 -13.41
CA LEU A 398 -34.89 11.96 -14.51
C LEU A 398 -34.12 12.87 -15.48
N GLU A 399 -34.62 14.09 -15.72
CA GLU A 399 -33.92 15.11 -16.53
C GLU A 399 -32.56 15.49 -15.93
N GLU A 400 -32.50 15.66 -14.60
CA GLU A 400 -31.28 16.00 -13.89
C GLU A 400 -30.30 14.83 -13.86
N VAL A 401 -30.77 13.60 -13.62
CA VAL A 401 -29.94 12.38 -13.76
C VAL A 401 -29.37 12.28 -15.18
N THR A 402 -30.19 12.50 -16.21
CA THR A 402 -29.76 12.49 -17.61
C THR A 402 -28.70 13.57 -17.88
N ARG A 403 -28.89 14.79 -17.36
CA ARG A 403 -27.91 15.88 -17.45
C ARG A 403 -26.58 15.48 -16.81
N GLN A 404 -26.61 14.89 -15.61
CA GLN A 404 -25.42 14.49 -14.88
C GLN A 404 -24.68 13.34 -15.58
N VAL A 405 -25.37 12.30 -16.04
CA VAL A 405 -24.78 11.19 -16.81
C VAL A 405 -24.12 11.71 -18.09
N LYS A 406 -24.78 12.61 -18.82
CA LYS A 406 -24.21 13.23 -20.03
C LYS A 406 -22.96 14.07 -19.71
N GLY A 407 -22.99 14.82 -18.60
CA GLY A 407 -21.83 15.56 -18.11
C GLY A 407 -20.66 14.66 -17.75
N LEU A 408 -20.94 13.55 -17.06
CA LEU A 408 -19.94 12.56 -16.68
C LEU A 408 -19.31 11.87 -17.89
N LYS A 409 -20.12 11.45 -18.88
CA LYS A 409 -19.61 10.88 -20.14
C LYS A 409 -18.67 11.86 -20.86
N ARG A 410 -19.06 13.13 -20.95
CA ARG A 410 -18.20 14.18 -21.56
C ARG A 410 -16.89 14.36 -20.82
N PHE A 411 -16.91 14.36 -19.48
CA PHE A 411 -15.69 14.41 -18.68
C PHE A 411 -14.82 13.18 -18.92
N CYS A 412 -15.41 11.98 -18.93
CA CYS A 412 -14.71 10.74 -19.16
C CYS A 412 -14.00 10.70 -20.53
N SER A 413 -14.63 11.23 -21.58
CA SER A 413 -14.01 11.32 -22.92
C SER A 413 -12.94 12.41 -23.02
N ALA A 414 -12.94 13.41 -22.12
CA ALA A 414 -12.04 14.56 -22.21
C ALA A 414 -10.78 14.42 -21.33
N ASP A 415 -10.82 13.60 -20.28
CA ASP A 415 -9.70 13.39 -19.37
C ASP A 415 -9.07 12.02 -19.59
N ALA A 416 -7.80 11.98 -20.01
CA ALA A 416 -7.08 10.74 -20.28
C ALA A 416 -6.94 9.81 -19.05
N ARG A 417 -7.14 10.33 -17.83
CA ARG A 417 -7.12 9.56 -16.58
C ARG A 417 -8.49 9.01 -16.22
N ALA A 418 -9.54 9.40 -16.93
CA ALA A 418 -10.89 8.94 -16.64
C ALA A 418 -11.19 7.63 -17.37
N ARG A 419 -11.90 6.73 -16.70
CA ARG A 419 -12.35 5.45 -17.23
C ARG A 419 -13.81 5.23 -16.89
N TRP A 420 -14.60 4.84 -17.88
CA TRP A 420 -16.02 4.58 -17.68
C TRP A 420 -16.22 3.17 -17.12
N ILE A 421 -16.94 3.06 -16.02
CA ILE A 421 -17.33 1.78 -15.42
C ILE A 421 -18.84 1.67 -15.53
N ASP A 422 -19.31 0.67 -16.27
CA ASP A 422 -20.73 0.40 -16.41
C ASP A 422 -21.26 -0.18 -15.10
N THR A 423 -22.27 0.46 -14.52
CA THR A 423 -22.98 -0.03 -13.32
C THR A 423 -24.39 -0.51 -13.63
N GLY A 424 -24.78 -0.58 -14.90
CA GLY A 424 -26.02 -1.20 -15.36
C GLY A 424 -25.99 -2.72 -15.33
N CYS A 425 -24.80 -3.32 -15.35
CA CYS A 425 -24.57 -4.77 -15.28
C CYS A 425 -24.50 -5.31 -13.84
N ASP A 426 -24.16 -6.60 -13.69
CA ASP A 426 -23.95 -7.22 -12.38
C ASP A 426 -22.78 -6.57 -11.64
N ILE A 427 -22.86 -6.59 -10.31
CA ILE A 427 -21.81 -6.00 -9.45
C ILE A 427 -20.45 -6.63 -9.69
N ASN A 428 -20.36 -7.92 -10.03
CA ASN A 428 -19.08 -8.55 -10.33
C ASN A 428 -18.47 -8.02 -11.62
N ASP A 429 -19.27 -7.71 -12.63
CA ASP A 429 -18.78 -7.16 -13.89
C ASP A 429 -18.27 -5.73 -13.69
N SER A 430 -19.02 -4.86 -12.99
CA SER A 430 -18.55 -3.52 -12.63
C SER A 430 -17.27 -3.57 -11.79
N LYS A 431 -17.21 -4.49 -10.82
CA LYS A 431 -16.02 -4.73 -9.97
C LYS A 431 -14.82 -5.15 -10.83
N ASN A 432 -15.01 -6.09 -11.76
CA ASN A 432 -13.95 -6.58 -12.64
C ASN A 432 -13.46 -5.45 -13.57
N GLN A 433 -14.35 -4.70 -14.20
CA GLN A 433 -13.99 -3.54 -15.02
C GLN A 433 -13.15 -2.54 -14.22
N ALA A 434 -13.59 -2.19 -13.00
CA ALA A 434 -12.86 -1.24 -12.14
C ALA A 434 -11.45 -1.76 -11.78
N LEU A 435 -11.33 -3.03 -11.40
CA LEU A 435 -10.04 -3.63 -11.04
C LEU A 435 -9.11 -3.78 -12.24
N PHE A 436 -9.61 -4.09 -13.43
CA PHE A 436 -8.79 -4.12 -14.65
C PHE A 436 -8.20 -2.75 -14.98
N GLU A 437 -9.01 -1.67 -14.91
CA GLU A 437 -8.52 -0.30 -15.13
C GLU A 437 -7.49 0.13 -14.07
N ILE A 438 -7.70 -0.26 -12.80
CA ILE A 438 -6.72 0.00 -11.73
C ILE A 438 -5.42 -0.77 -11.98
N MET A 439 -5.51 -2.06 -12.30
CA MET A 439 -4.36 -2.92 -12.60
C MET A 439 -3.58 -2.41 -13.82
N GLU A 440 -4.28 -1.99 -14.88
CA GLU A 440 -3.67 -1.42 -16.09
C GLU A 440 -2.88 -0.16 -15.76
N MET A 441 -3.53 0.82 -15.11
CA MET A 441 -2.88 2.08 -14.73
C MET A 441 -1.70 1.87 -13.79
N MET A 442 -1.84 1.03 -12.76
CA MET A 442 -0.76 0.77 -11.81
C MET A 442 0.41 0.03 -12.48
N SER A 443 0.12 -0.97 -13.32
CA SER A 443 1.16 -1.77 -13.96
C SER A 443 1.91 -1.04 -15.05
N ALA A 444 1.27 -0.10 -15.76
CA ALA A 444 1.92 0.74 -16.78
C ALA A 444 3.14 1.52 -16.24
N ARG A 445 3.23 1.71 -14.92
CA ARG A 445 4.34 2.40 -14.25
C ARG A 445 5.59 1.53 -14.08
N TYR A 446 5.48 0.22 -14.34
CA TYR A 446 6.50 -0.80 -14.08
C TYR A 446 6.74 -1.76 -15.26
N ARG A 447 6.19 -1.40 -16.43
CA ARG A 447 6.42 -2.07 -17.72
C ARG A 447 7.73 -1.64 -18.35
#